data_AF-A0A4S2KHH5-F1
#
_entry.id   AF-A0A4S2KHH5-F1
#
_cell.length_a   1.000
_cell.length_b   1.000
_cell.length_c   1.000
_cell.angle_alpha   90.00
_cell.angle_beta   90.00
_cell.angle_gamma   90.00
#
_symmetry.space_group_name_H-M   'P 1'
#
loop_
_entity.id
_entity.type
_entity.pdbx_description
1 polymer ?
#
loop_
_entity_poly.entity_id
_entity_poly.type
_entity_poly.pdbx_seq_one_letter_code
_entity_poly.pdbx_strand_id
1 'polypeptide(L)'
;MSNEKKRGKEQDKTRTQCAMERHIMNLKVKTVLKIILSSIVGPLVLYGIFFVCLRYQIHLRPIIINEVRPKFWIYAKSNNTGYLKHVYAVLQRLGFQEGNNESDWDLLWAHDYPFRALSASLNNVQQHQRVNHFPGCGYITNKVELSTSRGGRYIPAAFKMPEDRKAFLDYAKLNPAKRFVQKLNDHRGIRICSSSDANFTAGTFIQEFIERPFLVNGFKFDIGVYTVITSVDPLRVYIYKGDVLFRFCPVEYYPFDPKILDKYVVGDDYLPIWNVPSLKRYYTELGHSMKDSFDAYVREQGKNPAEMWDRVYDAIREVALMKEAQIKEVSKRFGNGRTFFELVRFDLVLDEDLNVYMMEANMSPNLSSAHYPPNQLLYEQVIFNTFALVGIAKRTRKESLKISNKKEEEMEIANKNIVVLPELCKKCDNDCFRVECQLCRPCFTSETKLILTQSYLEHQNRMDFQRIFPPPITRDMMLKNYTLRNQLLIRWYQGKCDVDKTWCS
;
A
#
# COMPACT_ATOMS: atom_id res chain seq x y z
N MET A 1 76.05 -58.27 -76.82
CA MET A 1 76.15 -58.84 -75.46
C MET A 1 75.25 -58.05 -74.49
N SER A 2 73.93 -58.08 -74.61
CA SER A 2 72.98 -58.96 -73.90
C SER A 2 73.07 -59.09 -72.36
N ASN A 3 74.01 -58.47 -71.64
CA ASN A 3 74.09 -58.64 -70.17
C ASN A 3 74.13 -57.37 -69.30
N GLU A 4 74.34 -56.16 -69.84
CA GLU A 4 74.31 -54.95 -68.99
C GLU A 4 72.94 -54.26 -68.93
N LYS A 5 72.10 -54.43 -69.97
CA LYS A 5 70.70 -53.94 -69.95
C LYS A 5 69.81 -54.61 -68.88
N LYS A 6 70.22 -55.78 -68.35
CA LYS A 6 69.53 -56.47 -67.24
C LYS A 6 69.97 -55.96 -65.86
N ARG A 7 71.24 -55.59 -65.66
CA ARG A 7 71.75 -55.05 -64.38
C ARG A 7 71.22 -53.64 -64.06
N GLY A 8 71.05 -52.77 -65.07
CA GLY A 8 70.52 -51.42 -64.86
C GLY A 8 69.05 -51.38 -64.41
N LYS A 9 68.21 -52.31 -64.91
CA LYS A 9 66.78 -52.37 -64.53
C LYS A 9 66.54 -52.92 -63.12
N GLU A 10 67.45 -53.73 -62.61
CA GLU A 10 67.34 -54.34 -61.27
C GLU A 10 67.84 -53.37 -60.19
N GLN A 11 68.93 -52.62 -60.43
CA GLN A 11 69.41 -51.58 -59.52
C GLN A 11 68.45 -50.37 -59.40
N ASP A 12 67.79 -50.00 -60.49
CA ASP A 12 66.85 -48.86 -60.51
C ASP A 12 65.52 -49.19 -59.80
N LYS A 13 65.04 -50.44 -59.91
CA LYS A 13 63.88 -50.91 -59.15
C LYS A 13 64.12 -50.89 -57.64
N THR A 14 65.29 -51.35 -57.18
CA THR A 14 65.62 -51.41 -55.74
C THR A 14 65.82 -50.00 -55.14
N ARG A 15 66.39 -49.06 -55.91
CA ARG A 15 66.53 -47.66 -55.50
C ARG A 15 65.18 -46.95 -55.38
N THR A 16 64.29 -47.18 -56.34
CA THR A 16 62.95 -46.57 -56.35
C THR A 16 62.07 -47.12 -55.21
N GLN A 17 62.17 -48.42 -54.92
CA GLN A 17 61.44 -49.06 -53.82
C GLN A 17 61.91 -48.57 -52.44
N CYS A 18 63.23 -48.42 -52.22
CA CYS A 18 63.77 -47.88 -50.98
C CYS A 18 63.44 -46.38 -50.77
N ALA A 19 63.38 -45.59 -51.85
CA ALA A 19 62.99 -44.19 -51.80
C ALA A 19 61.49 -44.02 -51.46
N MET A 20 60.63 -44.86 -52.03
CA MET A 20 59.19 -44.86 -51.78
C MET A 20 58.86 -45.28 -50.34
N GLU A 21 59.55 -46.30 -49.80
CA GLU A 21 59.40 -46.72 -48.40
C GLU A 21 59.84 -45.64 -47.39
N ARG A 22 60.96 -44.94 -47.65
CA ARG A 22 61.38 -43.79 -46.82
C ARG A 22 60.37 -42.65 -46.86
N HIS A 23 59.80 -42.36 -48.03
CA HIS A 23 58.81 -41.30 -48.17
C HIS A 23 57.49 -41.64 -47.45
N ILE A 24 57.07 -42.90 -47.50
CA ILE A 24 55.88 -43.41 -46.79
C ILE A 24 56.12 -43.41 -45.28
N MET A 25 57.29 -43.82 -44.80
CA MET A 25 57.63 -43.74 -43.37
C MET A 25 57.63 -42.28 -42.86
N ASN A 26 58.16 -41.34 -43.64
CA ASN A 26 58.19 -39.92 -43.27
C ASN A 26 56.78 -39.30 -43.22
N LEU A 27 55.88 -39.71 -44.13
CA LEU A 27 54.47 -39.30 -44.07
C LEU A 27 53.74 -39.88 -42.85
N LYS A 28 53.92 -41.17 -42.56
CA LYS A 28 53.28 -41.81 -41.39
C LYS A 28 53.75 -41.19 -40.07
N VAL A 29 55.05 -40.89 -39.93
CA VAL A 29 55.60 -40.21 -38.75
C VAL A 29 55.01 -38.80 -38.61
N LYS A 30 54.89 -38.03 -39.70
CA LYS A 30 54.25 -36.71 -39.66
C LYS A 30 52.76 -36.76 -39.28
N THR A 31 52.03 -37.76 -39.75
CA THR A 31 50.61 -37.94 -39.41
C THR A 31 50.44 -38.35 -37.95
N VAL A 32 51.24 -39.29 -37.45
CA VAL A 32 51.23 -39.68 -36.03
C VAL A 32 51.60 -38.50 -35.12
N LEU A 33 52.61 -37.70 -35.49
CA LEU A 33 52.99 -36.50 -34.75
C LEU A 33 51.86 -35.46 -34.70
N LYS A 34 51.13 -35.24 -35.80
CA LYS A 34 49.95 -34.36 -35.83
C LYS A 34 48.80 -34.89 -34.97
N ILE A 35 48.58 -36.20 -34.93
CA ILE A 35 47.56 -36.82 -34.06
C ILE A 35 47.95 -36.63 -32.59
N ILE A 36 49.22 -36.86 -32.22
CA ILE A 36 49.70 -36.64 -30.84
C ILE A 36 49.59 -35.17 -30.44
N LEU A 37 49.98 -34.24 -31.31
CA LEU A 37 49.85 -32.80 -31.05
C LEU A 37 48.40 -32.35 -30.86
N SER A 38 47.48 -32.85 -31.68
CA SER A 38 46.05 -32.46 -31.62
C SER A 38 45.25 -33.18 -30.54
N SER A 39 45.56 -34.45 -30.26
CA SER A 39 44.74 -35.31 -29.39
C SER A 39 45.29 -35.44 -27.97
N ILE A 40 46.56 -35.11 -27.74
CA ILE A 40 47.21 -35.22 -26.42
C ILE A 40 47.72 -33.86 -25.97
N VAL A 41 48.60 -33.22 -26.74
CA VAL A 41 49.23 -31.96 -26.34
C VAL A 41 48.22 -30.81 -26.29
N GLY A 42 47.38 -30.66 -27.31
CA GLY A 42 46.33 -29.63 -27.37
C GLY A 42 45.38 -29.68 -26.16
N PRO A 43 44.75 -30.84 -25.86
CA PRO A 43 43.89 -30.99 -24.70
C PRO A 43 44.61 -30.74 -23.37
N LEU A 44 45.87 -31.18 -23.20
CA LEU A 44 46.64 -30.91 -21.98
C LEU A 44 46.94 -29.43 -21.78
N VAL A 45 47.25 -28.69 -22.85
CA VAL A 45 47.45 -27.24 -22.79
C VAL A 45 46.13 -26.53 -22.48
N LEU A 46 45.03 -26.91 -23.13
CA LEU A 46 43.70 -26.36 -22.83
C LEU A 46 43.27 -26.67 -21.39
N TYR A 47 43.54 -27.88 -20.89
CA TYR A 47 43.25 -28.29 -19.53
C TYR A 47 44.12 -27.53 -18.51
N GLY A 48 45.39 -27.26 -18.85
CA GLY A 48 46.28 -26.41 -18.06
C GLY A 48 45.78 -24.96 -17.99
N ILE A 49 45.40 -24.37 -19.13
CA ILE A 49 44.81 -23.03 -19.19
C ILE A 49 43.50 -22.98 -18.39
N PHE A 50 42.64 -23.99 -18.52
CA PHE A 50 41.41 -24.11 -17.76
C PHE A 50 41.67 -24.13 -16.25
N PHE A 51 42.65 -24.91 -15.77
CA PHE A 51 43.02 -24.96 -14.36
C PHE A 51 43.63 -23.65 -13.84
N VAL A 52 44.42 -22.96 -14.67
CA VAL A 52 44.95 -21.62 -14.35
C VAL A 52 43.80 -20.61 -14.25
N CYS A 53 42.84 -20.62 -15.19
CA CYS A 53 41.64 -19.80 -15.11
C CYS A 53 40.79 -20.12 -13.87
N LEU A 54 40.63 -21.40 -13.52
CA LEU A 54 39.90 -21.85 -12.33
C LEU A 54 40.57 -21.36 -11.04
N ARG A 55 41.90 -21.48 -10.95
CA ARG A 55 42.72 -20.91 -9.86
C ARG A 55 42.60 -19.39 -9.79
N TYR A 56 42.60 -18.70 -10.93
CA TYR A 56 42.46 -17.25 -10.99
C TYR A 56 41.06 -16.80 -10.55
N GLN A 57 40.01 -17.55 -10.90
CA GLN A 57 38.65 -17.30 -10.41
C GLN A 57 38.52 -17.47 -8.89
N ILE A 58 39.23 -18.42 -8.28
CA ILE A 58 39.26 -18.59 -6.81
C ILE A 58 39.92 -17.37 -6.12
N HIS A 59 40.79 -16.64 -6.83
CA HIS A 59 41.45 -15.43 -6.33
C HIS A 59 40.74 -14.11 -6.69
N LEU A 60 39.67 -14.14 -7.48
CA LEU A 60 38.76 -13.01 -7.60
C LEU A 60 38.03 -12.86 -6.27
N ARG A 61 38.53 -11.97 -5.41
CA ARG A 61 37.75 -11.50 -4.26
C ARG A 61 36.40 -11.02 -4.79
N PRO A 62 35.27 -11.41 -4.20
CA PRO A 62 34.00 -10.82 -4.57
C PRO A 62 34.16 -9.31 -4.44
N ILE A 63 33.90 -8.59 -5.53
CA ILE A 63 33.77 -7.14 -5.46
C ILE A 63 32.53 -6.90 -4.61
N ILE A 64 32.73 -6.64 -3.32
CA ILE A 64 31.66 -6.16 -2.45
C ILE A 64 31.38 -4.73 -2.91
N ILE A 65 30.49 -4.57 -3.88
CA ILE A 65 29.94 -3.27 -4.19
C ILE A 65 29.05 -2.94 -2.99
N ASN A 66 29.55 -2.07 -2.11
CA ASN A 66 28.74 -1.45 -1.06
C ASN A 66 27.76 -0.48 -1.74
N GLU A 67 26.73 -1.01 -2.38
CA GLU A 67 25.63 -0.22 -2.88
C GLU A 67 24.91 0.41 -1.69
N VAL A 68 24.91 1.74 -1.63
CA VAL A 68 24.10 2.49 -0.68
C VAL A 68 22.63 2.24 -1.02
N ARG A 69 21.84 1.87 -0.02
CA ARG A 69 20.41 1.57 -0.19
C ARG A 69 19.59 2.39 0.79
N PRO A 70 18.34 2.72 0.44
CA PRO A 70 17.48 3.46 1.33
C PRO A 70 17.25 2.66 2.61
N LYS A 71 17.22 3.35 3.73
CA LYS A 71 17.14 2.72 5.05
C LYS A 71 15.75 2.87 5.65
N PHE A 72 15.24 1.80 6.24
CA PHE A 72 14.02 1.86 7.04
C PHE A 72 14.31 1.55 8.50
N TRP A 73 13.59 2.21 9.39
CA TRP A 73 13.62 1.98 10.82
C TRP A 73 12.23 1.56 11.29
N ILE A 74 12.14 0.45 12.01
CA ILE A 74 10.89 0.00 12.63
C ILE A 74 10.84 0.44 14.10
N TYR A 75 9.69 0.99 14.50
CA TYR A 75 9.40 1.28 15.90
C TYR A 75 8.17 0.50 16.39
N ALA A 76 8.36 -0.41 17.34
CA ALA A 76 7.28 -1.12 18.01
C ALA A 76 7.66 -1.34 19.49
N LYS A 77 6.70 -1.24 20.41
CA LYS A 77 6.97 -1.53 21.84
C LYS A 77 7.24 -3.01 22.08
N SER A 78 6.61 -3.90 21.30
CA SER A 78 6.85 -5.33 21.30
C SER A 78 7.38 -5.77 19.94
N ASN A 79 8.59 -6.31 19.90
CA ASN A 79 9.25 -6.75 18.66
C ASN A 79 8.75 -8.11 18.13
N ASN A 80 7.86 -8.81 18.86
CA ASN A 80 7.70 -10.26 18.73
C ASN A 80 6.38 -10.73 18.13
N THR A 81 5.78 -9.93 17.27
CA THR A 81 4.40 -10.10 16.83
C THR A 81 4.35 -10.16 15.31
N GLY A 82 3.71 -11.19 14.77
CA GLY A 82 3.66 -11.46 13.33
C GLY A 82 3.00 -10.37 12.47
N TYR A 83 2.58 -9.24 13.04
CA TYR A 83 1.97 -8.11 12.33
C TYR A 83 2.97 -7.27 11.52
N LEU A 84 4.28 -7.32 11.82
CA LEU A 84 5.31 -6.62 11.04
C LEU A 84 5.92 -7.48 9.92
N LYS A 85 5.67 -8.79 9.91
CA LYS A 85 6.28 -9.75 8.98
C LYS A 85 6.19 -9.29 7.52
N HIS A 86 5.02 -8.86 7.08
CA HIS A 86 4.78 -8.47 5.69
C HIS A 86 5.38 -7.10 5.36
N VAL A 87 5.48 -6.19 6.34
CA VAL A 87 6.16 -4.89 6.16
C VAL A 87 7.64 -5.13 5.87
N TYR A 88 8.30 -5.95 6.69
CA TYR A 88 9.68 -6.38 6.47
C TYR A 88 9.86 -7.03 5.10
N ALA A 89 9.00 -8.00 4.77
CA ALA A 89 9.11 -8.74 3.51
C ALA A 89 8.98 -7.82 2.27
N VAL A 90 8.05 -6.87 2.28
CA VAL A 90 7.86 -5.93 1.17
C VAL A 90 9.05 -4.96 1.08
N LEU A 91 9.51 -4.38 2.18
CA LEU A 91 10.65 -3.44 2.18
C LEU A 91 11.94 -4.11 1.72
N GLN A 92 12.21 -5.35 2.15
CA GLN A 92 13.37 -6.12 1.70
C GLN A 92 13.30 -6.42 0.20
N ARG A 93 12.12 -6.76 -0.34
CA ARG A 93 11.91 -6.97 -1.78
C ARG A 93 12.07 -5.68 -2.59
N LEU A 94 11.73 -4.53 -2.00
CA LEU A 94 12.01 -3.19 -2.57
C LEU A 94 13.49 -2.79 -2.46
N GLY A 95 14.33 -3.62 -1.81
CA GLY A 95 15.76 -3.38 -1.67
C GLY A 95 16.15 -2.43 -0.54
N PHE A 96 15.24 -2.12 0.39
CA PHE A 96 15.58 -1.30 1.55
C PHE A 96 16.44 -2.09 2.55
N GLN A 97 17.29 -1.38 3.28
CA GLN A 97 18.09 -1.92 4.38
C GLN A 97 17.52 -1.51 5.73
N GLU A 98 17.53 -2.42 6.70
CA GLU A 98 17.14 -2.09 8.06
C GLU A 98 18.19 -1.19 8.71
N GLY A 99 17.73 -0.13 9.35
CA GLY A 99 18.51 0.81 10.15
C GLY A 99 17.84 1.07 11.50
N ASN A 100 18.28 2.12 12.17
CA ASN A 100 17.81 2.51 13.49
C ASN A 100 17.67 4.04 13.60
N ASN A 101 17.31 4.54 14.78
CA ASN A 101 17.16 5.99 15.04
C ASN A 101 18.43 6.80 14.78
N GLU A 102 19.62 6.19 14.90
CA GLU A 102 20.92 6.85 14.69
C GLU A 102 21.34 6.85 13.21
N SER A 103 20.65 6.06 12.38
CA SER A 103 20.90 5.97 10.95
C SER A 103 20.32 7.18 10.21
N ASP A 104 20.91 7.55 9.08
CA ASP A 104 20.30 8.43 8.07
C ASP A 104 19.19 7.65 7.35
N TRP A 105 18.07 7.44 8.05
CA TRP A 105 16.93 6.64 7.58
C TRP A 105 16.04 7.45 6.64
N ASP A 106 15.38 6.76 5.71
CA ASP A 106 14.43 7.33 4.74
C ASP A 106 12.97 7.05 5.14
N LEU A 107 12.71 5.92 5.80
CA LEU A 107 11.38 5.53 6.28
C LEU A 107 11.42 5.15 7.76
N LEU A 108 10.60 5.79 8.58
CA LEU A 108 10.19 5.27 9.88
C LEU A 108 8.82 4.61 9.73
N TRP A 109 8.76 3.30 9.97
CA TRP A 109 7.51 2.58 10.11
C TRP A 109 7.28 2.21 11.56
N ALA A 110 6.38 2.93 12.21
CA ALA A 110 5.98 2.69 13.58
C ALA A 110 4.70 1.84 13.63
N HIS A 111 4.64 0.90 14.57
CA HIS A 111 3.39 0.20 14.90
C HIS A 111 2.62 0.97 15.99
N ASP A 112 3.32 1.42 17.03
CA ASP A 112 2.77 2.26 18.08
C ASP A 112 2.80 3.75 17.68
N TYR A 113 1.89 4.55 18.24
CA TYR A 113 1.88 6.00 18.04
C TYR A 113 3.22 6.64 18.46
N PRO A 114 4.04 7.13 17.50
CA PRO A 114 5.46 7.38 17.77
C PRO A 114 5.70 8.75 18.45
N PHE A 115 4.79 9.71 18.31
CA PHE A 115 4.99 11.10 18.76
C PHE A 115 5.01 11.29 20.28
N ARG A 116 4.70 10.26 21.08
CA ARG A 116 4.88 10.30 22.54
C ARG A 116 6.33 10.00 22.93
N ALA A 117 6.90 8.94 22.37
CA ALA A 117 8.24 8.48 22.74
C ALA A 117 9.35 9.12 21.89
N LEU A 118 9.06 9.40 20.62
CA LEU A 118 10.03 9.88 19.64
C LEU A 118 9.86 11.36 19.30
N SER A 119 9.09 12.12 20.10
CA SER A 119 8.77 13.54 19.84
C SER A 119 9.99 14.38 19.48
N ALA A 120 11.08 14.26 20.25
CA ALA A 120 12.30 15.04 20.04
C ALA A 120 12.97 14.74 18.68
N SER A 121 12.98 13.48 18.24
CA SER A 121 13.53 13.07 16.94
C SER A 121 12.60 13.52 15.79
N LEU A 122 11.29 13.40 15.99
CA LEU A 122 10.28 13.68 14.96
C LEU A 122 9.97 15.17 14.75
N ASN A 123 10.46 16.06 15.61
CA ASN A 123 10.34 17.51 15.38
C ASN A 123 11.23 18.01 14.22
N ASN A 124 12.30 17.29 13.91
CA ASN A 124 13.32 17.70 12.92
C ASN A 124 13.40 16.74 11.73
N VAL A 125 12.26 16.19 11.30
CA VAL A 125 12.19 15.26 10.16
C VAL A 125 12.60 15.97 8.86
N GLN A 126 13.50 15.34 8.12
CA GLN A 126 14.05 15.87 6.88
C GLN A 126 13.10 15.68 5.69
N GLN A 127 13.25 16.46 4.62
CA GLN A 127 12.34 16.42 3.47
C GLN A 127 12.26 15.05 2.76
N HIS A 128 13.34 14.28 2.79
CA HIS A 128 13.40 12.94 2.19
C HIS A 128 12.77 11.86 3.08
N GLN A 129 12.64 12.12 4.38
CA GLN A 129 12.14 11.17 5.36
C GLN A 129 10.62 11.01 5.26
N ARG A 130 10.16 9.81 5.56
CA ARG A 130 8.74 9.45 5.62
C ARG A 130 8.41 8.76 6.93
N VAL A 131 7.24 9.08 7.48
CA VAL A 131 6.74 8.50 8.73
C VAL A 131 5.28 8.07 8.50
N ASN A 132 4.94 6.83 8.85
CA ASN A 132 3.63 6.23 8.56
C ASN A 132 2.49 6.62 9.52
N HIS A 133 2.66 7.70 10.29
CA HIS A 133 1.58 8.28 11.09
C HIS A 133 1.54 9.80 11.02
N PHE A 134 0.34 10.38 11.13
CA PHE A 134 0.18 11.81 11.42
C PHE A 134 0.22 12.10 12.93
N PRO A 135 0.86 13.21 13.36
CA PRO A 135 0.61 13.77 14.67
C PRO A 135 -0.87 14.09 14.83
N GLY A 136 -1.53 13.50 15.83
CA GLY A 136 -2.96 13.68 16.05
C GLY A 136 -3.87 12.73 15.26
N CYS A 137 -3.35 11.71 14.55
CA CYS A 137 -4.19 10.71 13.86
C CYS A 137 -5.24 10.04 14.77
N GLY A 138 -5.01 10.05 16.08
CA GLY A 138 -5.98 9.65 17.12
C GLY A 138 -7.34 10.36 17.04
N TYR A 139 -7.46 11.53 16.41
CA TYR A 139 -8.76 12.16 16.16
C TYR A 139 -9.66 11.33 15.22
N ILE A 140 -9.07 10.49 14.38
CA ILE A 140 -9.77 9.52 13.53
C ILE A 140 -9.73 8.14 14.18
N THR A 141 -8.58 7.72 14.69
CA THR A 141 -8.34 6.31 15.06
C THR A 141 -8.72 5.96 16.50
N ASN A 142 -8.95 6.95 17.37
CA ASN A 142 -9.53 6.68 18.67
C ASN A 142 -11.03 6.40 18.52
N LYS A 143 -11.45 5.19 18.88
CA LYS A 143 -12.83 4.74 18.71
C LYS A 143 -13.87 5.65 19.37
N VAL A 144 -13.62 6.08 20.62
CA VAL A 144 -14.56 6.92 21.35
C VAL A 144 -14.68 8.27 20.66
N GLU A 145 -13.56 8.91 20.35
CA GLU A 145 -13.50 10.21 19.64
C GLU A 145 -14.17 10.16 18.26
N LEU A 146 -13.98 9.07 17.50
CA LEU A 146 -14.65 8.87 16.22
C LEU A 146 -16.16 8.73 16.42
N SER A 147 -16.57 7.83 17.31
CA SER A 147 -17.99 7.48 17.48
C SER A 147 -18.82 8.61 18.08
N THR A 148 -18.21 9.48 18.91
CA THR A 148 -18.90 10.64 19.50
C THR A 148 -18.83 11.88 18.61
N SER A 149 -18.31 11.76 17.38
CA SER A 149 -18.26 12.84 16.40
C SER A 149 -19.66 13.22 15.95
N ARG A 150 -20.23 14.24 16.59
CA ARG A 150 -21.59 14.72 16.32
C ARG A 150 -21.71 15.20 14.87
N GLY A 151 -22.84 14.89 14.25
CA GLY A 151 -23.16 15.31 12.88
C GLY A 151 -22.62 14.42 11.76
N GLY A 152 -21.94 13.31 12.09
CA GLY A 152 -21.57 12.30 11.10
C GLY A 152 -22.79 11.51 10.64
N ARG A 153 -23.10 11.51 9.33
CA ARG A 153 -24.27 10.84 8.75
C ARG A 153 -24.17 9.32 8.80
N TYR A 154 -22.94 8.82 8.76
CA TYR A 154 -22.64 7.39 8.71
C TYR A 154 -22.15 6.84 10.06
N ILE A 155 -22.18 7.64 11.13
CA ILE A 155 -21.70 7.22 12.45
C ILE A 155 -22.93 6.95 13.34
N PRO A 156 -23.15 5.72 13.83
CA PRO A 156 -24.24 5.44 14.76
C PRO A 156 -24.16 6.33 16.01
N ALA A 157 -25.31 6.76 16.50
CA ALA A 157 -25.38 7.61 17.69
C ALA A 157 -24.64 6.95 18.86
N ALA A 158 -23.71 7.68 19.48
CA ALA A 158 -22.91 7.19 20.58
C ALA A 158 -22.73 8.24 21.68
N PHE A 159 -22.58 7.75 22.91
CA PHE A 159 -22.64 8.55 24.13
C PHE A 159 -21.61 8.05 25.12
N LYS A 160 -20.81 8.96 25.65
CA LYS A 160 -19.82 8.68 26.69
C LYS A 160 -20.44 8.88 28.07
N MET A 161 -20.25 7.93 28.99
CA MET A 161 -20.76 8.04 30.35
C MET A 161 -19.66 8.46 31.34
N PRO A 162 -19.99 9.38 32.28
CA PRO A 162 -21.32 9.94 32.54
C PRO A 162 -21.66 11.23 31.76
N GLU A 163 -20.75 11.75 30.94
CA GLU A 163 -20.81 13.11 30.37
C GLU A 163 -22.02 13.34 29.45
N ASP A 164 -22.35 12.36 28.61
CA ASP A 164 -23.46 12.43 27.64
C ASP A 164 -24.76 11.81 28.17
N ARG A 165 -24.89 11.57 29.48
CA ARG A 165 -26.08 10.91 30.06
C ARG A 165 -27.39 11.56 29.64
N LYS A 166 -27.47 12.90 29.70
CA LYS A 166 -28.69 13.63 29.30
C LYS A 166 -28.99 13.44 27.81
N ALA A 167 -27.98 13.58 26.95
CA ALA A 167 -28.12 13.41 25.52
C ALA A 167 -28.57 11.98 25.14
N PHE A 168 -28.02 10.96 25.82
CA PHE A 168 -28.46 9.58 25.65
C PHE A 168 -29.93 9.39 26.04
N LEU A 169 -30.35 9.88 27.20
CA LEU A 169 -31.73 9.74 27.66
C LEU A 169 -32.71 10.46 26.74
N ASP A 170 -32.36 11.64 26.24
CA ASP A 170 -33.19 12.38 25.29
C ASP A 170 -33.27 11.65 23.93
N TYR A 171 -32.15 11.10 23.45
CA TYR A 171 -32.13 10.27 22.24
C TYR A 171 -32.97 9.00 22.37
N ALA A 172 -32.84 8.30 23.50
CA ALA A 172 -33.57 7.07 23.78
C ALA A 172 -35.09 7.30 23.90
N LYS A 173 -35.50 8.44 24.47
CA LYS A 173 -36.92 8.84 24.51
C LYS A 173 -37.51 9.07 23.13
N LEU A 174 -36.74 9.68 22.23
CA LEU A 174 -37.15 9.90 20.84
C LEU A 174 -37.15 8.60 20.02
N ASN A 175 -36.36 7.60 20.43
CA ASN A 175 -36.18 6.34 19.72
C ASN A 175 -36.43 5.11 20.63
N PRO A 176 -37.66 4.91 21.13
CA PRO A 176 -37.95 3.91 22.17
C PRO A 176 -37.77 2.45 21.71
N ALA A 177 -37.81 2.20 20.40
CA ALA A 177 -37.63 0.86 19.83
C ALA A 177 -36.16 0.47 19.66
N LYS A 178 -35.21 1.40 19.77
CA LYS A 178 -33.79 1.15 19.50
C LYS A 178 -33.12 0.43 20.68
N ARG A 179 -32.26 -0.53 20.34
CA ARG A 179 -31.33 -1.18 21.27
C ARG A 179 -29.94 -0.58 21.17
N PHE A 180 -29.15 -0.77 22.22
CA PHE A 180 -27.81 -0.19 22.33
C PHE A 180 -26.78 -1.26 22.66
N VAL A 181 -25.56 -1.10 22.16
CA VAL A 181 -24.39 -1.81 22.63
C VAL A 181 -23.70 -0.97 23.68
N GLN A 182 -23.54 -1.55 24.86
CA GLN A 182 -22.74 -1.00 25.94
C GLN A 182 -21.42 -1.76 26.03
N LYS A 183 -20.32 -1.02 26.24
CA LYS A 183 -18.99 -1.58 26.53
C LYS A 183 -18.17 -0.64 27.40
N LEU A 184 -17.12 -1.16 27.99
CA LEU A 184 -16.08 -0.35 28.62
C LEU A 184 -15.16 0.26 27.54
N ASN A 185 -14.48 1.35 27.88
CA ASN A 185 -13.55 2.03 26.96
C ASN A 185 -12.39 1.14 26.46
N ASP A 186 -12.11 0.03 27.13
CA ASP A 186 -11.09 -0.97 26.76
C ASP A 186 -11.65 -2.14 25.94
N HIS A 187 -12.87 -2.00 25.40
CA HIS A 187 -13.57 -3.01 24.59
C HIS A 187 -13.98 -4.27 25.35
N ARG A 188 -13.94 -4.27 26.68
CA ARG A 188 -14.45 -5.37 27.50
C ARG A 188 -15.91 -5.13 27.91
N GLY A 189 -16.59 -6.23 28.28
CA GLY A 189 -17.95 -6.17 28.79
C GLY A 189 -19.01 -5.75 27.77
N ILE A 190 -18.82 -6.14 26.51
CA ILE A 190 -19.78 -5.87 25.43
C ILE A 190 -21.10 -6.56 25.78
N ARG A 191 -22.18 -5.81 25.82
CA ARG A 191 -23.54 -6.33 26.00
C ARG A 191 -24.56 -5.47 25.28
N ILE A 192 -25.65 -6.09 24.84
CA ILE A 192 -26.79 -5.34 24.33
C ILE A 192 -27.71 -4.97 25.50
N CYS A 193 -28.11 -3.70 25.57
CA CYS A 193 -29.04 -3.21 26.57
C CYS A 193 -30.16 -2.38 25.93
N SER A 194 -31.25 -2.26 26.67
CA SER A 194 -32.29 -1.25 26.46
C SER A 194 -31.87 0.08 27.11
N SER A 195 -32.65 1.14 26.90
CA SER A 195 -32.44 2.41 27.59
C SER A 195 -32.65 2.33 29.11
N SER A 196 -33.49 1.41 29.61
CA SER A 196 -33.73 1.23 31.05
C SER A 196 -32.61 0.48 31.75
N ASP A 197 -31.90 -0.40 31.03
CA ASP A 197 -30.87 -1.29 31.60
C ASP A 197 -29.44 -0.79 31.35
N ALA A 198 -29.32 0.43 30.79
CA ALA A 198 -28.06 1.08 30.49
C ALA A 198 -27.28 1.45 31.76
N ASN A 199 -25.98 1.16 31.75
CA ASN A 199 -25.08 1.52 32.85
C ASN A 199 -24.52 2.93 32.62
N PHE A 200 -24.73 3.82 33.59
CA PHE A 200 -24.25 5.20 33.57
C PHE A 200 -22.95 5.42 34.34
N THR A 201 -22.25 4.35 34.75
CA THR A 201 -20.95 4.46 35.42
C THR A 201 -19.88 5.04 34.51
N ALA A 202 -18.91 5.75 35.10
CA ALA A 202 -17.80 6.34 34.38
C ALA A 202 -16.98 5.28 33.61
N GLY A 203 -16.53 5.64 32.41
CA GLY A 203 -15.77 4.74 31.54
C GLY A 203 -16.63 3.77 30.73
N THR A 204 -17.96 3.93 30.78
CA THR A 204 -18.90 3.21 29.92
C THR A 204 -19.16 4.00 28.64
N PHE A 205 -19.21 3.29 27.52
CA PHE A 205 -19.52 3.82 26.21
C PHE A 205 -20.76 3.09 25.66
N ILE A 206 -21.76 3.87 25.24
CA ILE A 206 -23.04 3.37 24.74
C ILE A 206 -23.18 3.83 23.30
N GLN A 207 -23.48 2.89 22.39
CA GLN A 207 -23.67 3.16 20.97
C GLN A 207 -24.94 2.47 20.48
N GLU A 208 -25.65 3.09 19.55
CA GLU A 208 -26.79 2.47 18.87
C GLU A 208 -26.40 1.13 18.24
N PHE A 209 -27.23 0.12 18.46
CA PHE A 209 -27.05 -1.20 17.87
C PHE A 209 -27.77 -1.29 16.53
N ILE A 210 -27.07 -1.74 15.49
CA ILE A 210 -27.67 -2.04 14.19
C ILE A 210 -28.40 -3.39 14.31
N GLU A 211 -29.69 -3.34 14.63
CA GLU A 211 -30.51 -4.51 14.97
C GLU A 211 -30.81 -5.44 13.79
N ARG A 212 -30.92 -4.88 12.58
CA ARG A 212 -31.20 -5.62 11.34
C ARG A 212 -30.03 -5.47 10.38
N PRO A 213 -28.88 -6.12 10.66
CA PRO A 213 -27.73 -6.05 9.78
C PRO A 213 -27.99 -6.78 8.46
N PHE A 214 -27.27 -6.41 7.40
CA PHE A 214 -27.20 -7.26 6.21
C PHE A 214 -26.49 -8.58 6.59
N LEU A 215 -27.10 -9.71 6.23
CA LEU A 215 -26.56 -11.03 6.53
C LEU A 215 -26.16 -11.71 5.23
N VAL A 216 -25.03 -12.42 5.24
CA VAL A 216 -24.64 -13.34 4.17
C VAL A 216 -24.76 -14.75 4.71
N ASN A 217 -25.65 -15.55 4.13
CA ASN A 217 -25.91 -16.92 4.57
C ASN A 217 -26.20 -17.01 6.09
N GLY A 218 -26.94 -16.02 6.63
CA GLY A 218 -27.28 -15.96 8.06
C GLY A 218 -26.22 -15.32 8.97
N PHE A 219 -25.01 -15.05 8.48
CA PHE A 219 -23.92 -14.50 9.30
C PHE A 219 -23.84 -12.97 9.19
N LYS A 220 -23.71 -12.30 10.34
CA LYS A 220 -23.33 -10.89 10.41
C LYS A 220 -21.85 -10.75 10.08
N PHE A 221 -21.42 -9.61 9.55
CA PHE A 221 -20.02 -9.34 9.26
C PHE A 221 -19.68 -7.85 9.42
N ASP A 222 -18.38 -7.57 9.38
CA ASP A 222 -17.86 -6.24 9.12
C ASP A 222 -16.98 -6.20 7.85
N ILE A 223 -16.76 -4.99 7.37
CA ILE A 223 -15.97 -4.69 6.18
C ILE A 223 -14.79 -3.82 6.60
N GLY A 224 -13.58 -4.37 6.50
CA GLY A 224 -12.32 -3.66 6.70
C GLY A 224 -11.81 -3.05 5.39
N VAL A 225 -11.90 -1.72 5.27
CA VAL A 225 -11.46 -0.97 4.08
C VAL A 225 -10.14 -0.27 4.36
N TYR A 226 -9.09 -0.63 3.62
CA TYR A 226 -7.78 0.00 3.73
C TYR A 226 -7.77 1.36 3.03
N THR A 227 -7.37 2.39 3.76
CA THR A 227 -7.35 3.79 3.33
C THR A 227 -6.01 4.41 3.66
N VAL A 228 -5.47 5.22 2.76
CA VAL A 228 -4.24 5.99 2.95
C VAL A 228 -4.56 7.48 2.91
N ILE A 229 -4.20 8.18 3.98
CA ILE A 229 -4.18 9.65 4.01
C ILE A 229 -2.74 10.08 3.70
N THR A 230 -2.53 10.79 2.60
CA THR A 230 -1.19 11.24 2.16
C THR A 230 -0.90 12.69 2.53
N SER A 231 -1.94 13.46 2.90
CA SER A 231 -1.81 14.83 3.40
C SER A 231 -3.09 15.25 4.11
N VAL A 232 -2.95 16.17 5.06
CA VAL A 232 -4.05 16.84 5.78
C VAL A 232 -4.10 18.35 5.48
N ASP A 233 -3.21 18.86 4.61
CA ASP A 233 -3.20 20.27 4.20
C ASP A 233 -2.45 20.49 2.87
N PRO A 234 -3.15 20.51 1.72
CA PRO A 234 -4.56 20.15 1.54
C PRO A 234 -4.80 18.65 1.80
N LEU A 235 -6.00 18.30 2.26
CA LEU A 235 -6.39 16.92 2.49
C LEU A 235 -6.31 16.09 1.19
N ARG A 236 -5.73 14.89 1.29
CA ARG A 236 -5.66 13.89 0.21
C ARG A 236 -5.85 12.50 0.79
N VAL A 237 -6.87 11.80 0.31
CA VAL A 237 -7.32 10.52 0.85
C VAL A 237 -7.58 9.54 -0.29
N TYR A 238 -7.05 8.32 -0.12
CA TYR A 238 -7.14 7.24 -1.09
C TYR A 238 -7.64 5.96 -0.44
N ILE A 239 -8.44 5.19 -1.15
CA ILE A 239 -8.91 3.86 -0.74
C ILE A 239 -8.22 2.79 -1.58
N TYR A 240 -7.87 1.67 -0.99
CA TYR A 240 -7.38 0.51 -1.74
C TYR A 240 -8.58 -0.21 -2.38
N LYS A 241 -8.57 -0.35 -3.71
CA LYS A 241 -9.64 -1.04 -4.47
C LYS A 241 -9.31 -2.47 -4.82
N GLY A 242 -8.05 -2.90 -4.67
CA GLY A 242 -7.63 -4.24 -5.06
C GLY A 242 -8.37 -5.35 -4.31
N ASP A 243 -8.72 -5.12 -3.04
CA ASP A 243 -9.64 -5.97 -2.27
C ASP A 243 -10.08 -5.26 -0.98
N VAL A 244 -10.92 -5.91 -0.18
CA VAL A 244 -11.29 -5.53 1.20
C VAL A 244 -11.22 -6.75 2.11
N LEU A 245 -11.19 -6.53 3.44
CA LEU A 245 -11.25 -7.63 4.40
C LEU A 245 -12.69 -7.82 4.89
N PHE A 246 -13.33 -8.93 4.54
CA PHE A 246 -14.59 -9.33 5.17
C PHE A 246 -14.32 -10.28 6.35
N ARG A 247 -14.92 -9.99 7.50
CA ARG A 247 -14.85 -10.85 8.68
C ARG A 247 -16.25 -11.17 9.17
N PHE A 248 -16.62 -12.45 9.14
CA PHE A 248 -17.96 -12.88 9.53
C PHE A 248 -17.98 -13.33 10.99
N CYS A 249 -19.10 -13.08 11.65
CA CYS A 249 -19.43 -13.69 12.93
C CYS A 249 -19.43 -15.23 12.79
N PRO A 250 -18.85 -15.99 13.74
CA PRO A 250 -18.79 -17.45 13.67
C PRO A 250 -20.14 -18.15 13.75
N VAL A 251 -21.15 -17.50 14.32
CA VAL A 251 -22.49 -18.07 14.56
C VAL A 251 -23.54 -17.28 13.79
N GLU A 252 -24.51 -17.99 13.20
CA GLU A 252 -25.65 -17.36 12.51
C GLU A 252 -26.40 -16.40 13.44
N TYR A 253 -26.80 -15.25 12.89
CA TYR A 253 -27.43 -14.16 13.64
C TYR A 253 -28.79 -14.58 14.20
N TYR A 254 -29.59 -15.32 13.43
CA TYR A 254 -30.92 -15.80 13.82
C TYR A 254 -30.92 -17.30 14.17
N PRO A 255 -31.77 -17.75 15.13
CA PRO A 255 -32.51 -16.92 16.08
C PRO A 255 -31.56 -16.10 16.97
N PHE A 256 -31.97 -14.87 17.28
CA PHE A 256 -31.09 -13.89 17.92
C PHE A 256 -31.03 -14.11 19.44
N ASP A 257 -29.82 -14.31 19.98
CA ASP A 257 -29.56 -14.36 21.41
C ASP A 257 -28.46 -13.34 21.78
N PRO A 258 -28.78 -12.26 22.51
CA PRO A 258 -27.80 -11.25 22.90
C PRO A 258 -26.71 -11.77 23.86
N LYS A 259 -26.88 -12.95 24.47
CA LYS A 259 -25.86 -13.58 25.32
C LYS A 259 -24.73 -14.22 24.53
N ILE A 260 -24.96 -14.54 23.24
CA ILE A 260 -23.96 -15.16 22.38
C ILE A 260 -23.30 -14.07 21.55
N LEU A 261 -22.15 -13.58 22.00
CA LEU A 261 -21.41 -12.49 21.35
C LEU A 261 -21.03 -12.82 19.91
N ASP A 262 -20.65 -14.07 19.64
CA ASP A 262 -20.22 -14.55 18.31
C ASP A 262 -21.32 -14.49 17.24
N LYS A 263 -22.56 -14.12 17.60
CA LYS A 263 -23.61 -13.79 16.64
C LYS A 263 -23.53 -12.36 16.10
N TYR A 264 -22.96 -11.42 16.87
CA TYR A 264 -23.05 -10.00 16.54
C TYR A 264 -21.77 -9.18 16.77
N VAL A 265 -20.74 -9.76 17.35
CA VAL A 265 -19.40 -9.20 17.52
C VAL A 265 -18.43 -10.01 16.66
N VAL A 266 -17.63 -9.32 15.87
CA VAL A 266 -16.54 -9.93 15.10
C VAL A 266 -15.30 -9.95 16.00
N GLY A 267 -14.84 -11.15 16.36
CA GLY A 267 -13.61 -11.37 17.11
C GLY A 267 -12.42 -11.72 16.22
N ASP A 268 -11.30 -12.12 16.85
CA ASP A 268 -10.10 -12.55 16.13
C ASP A 268 -10.31 -13.89 15.40
N ASP A 269 -11.08 -14.81 16.00
CA ASP A 269 -11.47 -16.11 15.43
C ASP A 269 -12.73 -16.01 14.56
N TYR A 270 -12.79 -15.02 13.66
CA TYR A 270 -13.93 -14.82 12.76
C TYR A 270 -14.10 -15.96 11.73
N LEU A 271 -15.31 -16.12 11.19
CA LEU A 271 -15.55 -17.02 10.06
C LEU A 271 -15.00 -16.36 8.79
N PRO A 272 -13.97 -16.92 8.13
CA PRO A 272 -13.41 -16.30 6.95
C PRO A 272 -14.29 -16.52 5.71
N ILE A 273 -14.21 -15.61 4.75
CA ILE A 273 -15.06 -15.59 3.56
C ILE A 273 -15.05 -16.90 2.75
N TRP A 274 -13.90 -17.60 2.68
CA TRP A 274 -13.77 -18.87 1.96
C TRP A 274 -14.52 -20.05 2.60
N ASN A 275 -14.99 -19.88 3.84
CA ASN A 275 -15.83 -20.85 4.54
C ASN A 275 -17.31 -20.45 4.53
N VAL A 276 -17.68 -19.29 4.00
CA VAL A 276 -19.09 -18.87 3.86
C VAL A 276 -19.70 -19.56 2.64
N PRO A 277 -20.75 -20.39 2.80
CA PRO A 277 -21.25 -21.25 1.72
C PRO A 277 -21.59 -20.52 0.42
N SER A 278 -22.28 -19.37 0.50
CA SER A 278 -22.70 -18.59 -0.65
C SER A 278 -21.56 -17.84 -1.35
N LEU A 279 -20.41 -17.64 -0.69
CA LEU A 279 -19.27 -16.90 -1.23
C LEU A 279 -18.12 -17.81 -1.67
N LYS A 280 -18.06 -19.04 -1.16
CA LYS A 280 -16.99 -20.01 -1.45
C LYS A 280 -16.80 -20.25 -2.95
N ARG A 281 -17.87 -20.36 -3.72
CA ARG A 281 -17.79 -20.55 -5.18
C ARG A 281 -17.09 -19.37 -5.86
N TYR A 282 -17.49 -18.15 -5.53
CA TYR A 282 -16.91 -16.94 -6.11
C TYR A 282 -15.44 -16.76 -5.74
N TYR A 283 -15.12 -16.91 -4.45
CA TYR A 283 -13.77 -16.66 -3.96
C TYR A 283 -12.81 -17.82 -4.24
N THR A 284 -13.14 -19.03 -3.78
CA THR A 284 -12.21 -20.17 -3.79
C THR A 284 -12.16 -20.87 -5.15
N GLU A 285 -13.30 -21.04 -5.81
CA GLU A 285 -13.38 -21.83 -7.05
C GLU A 285 -13.14 -20.97 -8.31
N LEU A 286 -13.67 -19.74 -8.33
CA LEU A 286 -13.52 -18.81 -9.45
C LEU A 286 -12.36 -17.83 -9.29
N GLY A 287 -11.78 -17.72 -8.09
CA GLY A 287 -10.60 -16.89 -7.84
C GLY A 287 -10.87 -15.37 -7.81
N HIS A 288 -12.11 -14.95 -7.55
CA HIS A 288 -12.43 -13.53 -7.36
C HIS A 288 -11.91 -13.01 -6.02
N SER A 289 -11.68 -11.69 -5.96
CA SER A 289 -11.36 -10.98 -4.71
C SER A 289 -12.50 -11.13 -3.69
N MET A 290 -12.24 -10.85 -2.40
CA MET A 290 -13.31 -10.86 -1.40
C MET A 290 -14.40 -9.85 -1.73
N LYS A 291 -13.99 -8.66 -2.19
CA LYS A 291 -14.87 -7.59 -2.65
C LYS A 291 -15.77 -8.04 -3.81
N ASP A 292 -15.18 -8.60 -4.86
CA ASP A 292 -15.95 -8.96 -6.06
C ASP A 292 -16.88 -10.14 -5.80
N SER A 293 -16.47 -11.07 -4.93
CA SER A 293 -17.31 -12.17 -4.46
C SER A 293 -18.55 -11.66 -3.70
N PHE A 294 -18.36 -10.69 -2.81
CA PHE A 294 -19.47 -10.04 -2.11
C PHE A 294 -20.37 -9.25 -3.07
N ASP A 295 -19.80 -8.48 -3.99
CA ASP A 295 -20.56 -7.70 -4.96
C ASP A 295 -21.42 -8.61 -5.87
N ALA A 296 -20.89 -9.76 -6.29
CA ALA A 296 -21.65 -10.75 -7.04
C ALA A 296 -22.84 -11.27 -6.23
N TYR A 297 -22.61 -11.67 -4.97
CA TYR A 297 -23.67 -12.12 -4.07
C TYR A 297 -24.76 -11.06 -3.86
N VAL A 298 -24.38 -9.79 -3.62
CA VAL A 298 -25.35 -8.69 -3.43
C VAL A 298 -26.22 -8.49 -4.68
N ARG A 299 -25.65 -8.60 -5.88
CA ARG A 299 -26.41 -8.53 -7.13
C ARG A 299 -27.38 -9.70 -7.29
N GLU A 300 -27.00 -10.91 -6.88
CA GLU A 300 -27.91 -12.07 -6.84
C GLU A 300 -29.10 -11.85 -5.89
N GLN A 301 -28.91 -11.10 -4.81
CA GLN A 301 -29.99 -10.68 -3.91
C GLN A 301 -30.85 -9.51 -4.47
N GLY A 302 -30.62 -9.10 -5.72
CA GLY A 302 -31.37 -8.03 -6.38
C GLY A 302 -31.01 -6.61 -5.91
N LYS A 303 -29.86 -6.43 -5.26
CA LYS A 303 -29.41 -5.13 -4.72
C LYS A 303 -28.20 -4.59 -5.49
N ASN A 304 -27.95 -3.28 -5.36
CA ASN A 304 -26.85 -2.61 -6.06
C ASN A 304 -25.65 -2.35 -5.13
N PRO A 305 -24.53 -3.09 -5.28
CA PRO A 305 -23.34 -2.85 -4.46
C PRO A 305 -22.62 -1.54 -4.80
N ALA A 306 -22.81 -0.97 -6.00
CA ALA A 306 -22.11 0.27 -6.38
C ALA A 306 -22.53 1.45 -5.52
N GLU A 307 -23.83 1.61 -5.26
CA GLU A 307 -24.37 2.66 -4.39
C GLU A 307 -23.89 2.51 -2.95
N MET A 308 -23.79 1.26 -2.46
CA MET A 308 -23.21 0.96 -1.15
C MET A 308 -21.75 1.39 -1.08
N TRP A 309 -20.92 1.08 -2.09
CA TRP A 309 -19.51 1.49 -2.12
C TRP A 309 -19.36 3.02 -2.19
N ASP A 310 -20.20 3.72 -2.93
CA ASP A 310 -20.21 5.19 -2.94
C ASP A 310 -20.48 5.76 -1.54
N ARG A 311 -21.43 5.16 -0.79
CA ARG A 311 -21.70 5.51 0.62
C ARG A 311 -20.50 5.20 1.53
N VAL A 312 -19.78 4.10 1.31
CA VAL A 312 -18.53 3.79 2.02
C VAL A 312 -17.49 4.88 1.78
N TYR A 313 -17.30 5.31 0.53
CA TYR A 313 -16.31 6.33 0.17
C TYR A 313 -16.67 7.69 0.74
N ASP A 314 -17.96 8.03 0.72
CA ASP A 314 -18.49 9.25 1.32
C ASP A 314 -18.33 9.25 2.85
N ALA A 315 -18.57 8.13 3.51
CA ALA A 315 -18.38 7.99 4.95
C ALA A 315 -16.93 8.27 5.37
N ILE A 316 -15.96 7.66 4.66
CA ILE A 316 -14.53 7.86 4.93
C ILE A 316 -14.12 9.31 4.64
N ARG A 317 -14.59 9.89 3.52
CA ARG A 317 -14.33 11.28 3.15
C ARG A 317 -14.84 12.26 4.21
N GLU A 318 -16.07 12.05 4.68
CA GLU A 318 -16.73 12.88 5.69
C GLU A 318 -15.91 12.92 6.98
N VAL A 319 -15.49 11.75 7.50
CA VAL A 319 -14.66 11.67 8.70
C VAL A 319 -13.31 12.35 8.53
N ALA A 320 -12.65 12.14 7.39
CA ALA A 320 -11.37 12.79 7.12
C ALA A 320 -11.49 14.32 7.09
N LEU A 321 -12.56 14.85 6.49
CA LEU A 321 -12.85 16.29 6.47
C LEU A 321 -13.18 16.83 7.87
N MET A 322 -14.00 16.11 8.65
CA MET A 322 -14.38 16.51 10.01
C MET A 322 -13.18 16.65 10.95
N LYS A 323 -12.12 15.86 10.73
CA LYS A 323 -10.94 15.80 11.59
C LYS A 323 -9.70 16.51 11.00
N GLU A 324 -9.78 17.00 9.77
CA GLU A 324 -8.67 17.65 9.04
C GLU A 324 -8.03 18.77 9.87
N ALA A 325 -8.85 19.69 10.40
CA ALA A 325 -8.38 20.86 11.11
C ALA A 325 -7.62 20.49 12.41
N GLN A 326 -8.12 19.54 13.19
CA GLN A 326 -7.45 19.10 14.42
C GLN A 326 -6.11 18.43 14.12
N ILE A 327 -6.05 17.53 13.13
CA ILE A 327 -4.81 16.83 12.75
C ILE A 327 -3.79 17.81 12.19
N LYS A 328 -4.23 18.75 11.34
CA LYS A 328 -3.39 19.81 10.80
C LYS A 328 -2.77 20.64 11.92
N GLU A 329 -3.55 21.04 12.93
CA GLU A 329 -3.05 21.87 14.02
C GLU A 329 -1.98 21.15 14.85
N VAL A 330 -2.18 19.88 15.17
CA VAL A 330 -1.16 19.09 15.89
C VAL A 330 0.08 18.86 15.02
N SER A 331 -0.10 18.65 13.71
CA SER A 331 0.99 18.40 12.75
C SER A 331 1.96 19.57 12.61
N LYS A 332 1.51 20.82 12.80
CA LYS A 332 2.37 22.01 12.76
C LYS A 332 3.54 21.98 13.75
N ARG A 333 3.40 21.21 14.84
CA ARG A 333 4.46 21.06 15.86
C ARG A 333 5.64 20.23 15.36
N PHE A 334 5.43 19.42 14.31
CA PHE A 334 6.40 18.47 13.75
C PHE A 334 6.82 18.88 12.33
N GLY A 335 6.93 20.20 12.08
CA GLY A 335 7.32 20.77 10.79
C GLY A 335 6.15 21.09 9.88
N ASN A 336 6.34 20.95 8.57
CA ASN A 336 5.35 21.34 7.55
C ASN A 336 4.27 20.27 7.26
N GLY A 337 4.30 19.15 8.00
CA GLY A 337 3.33 18.06 7.86
C GLY A 337 3.44 17.22 6.58
N ARG A 338 4.46 17.41 5.73
CA ARG A 338 4.55 16.80 4.39
C ARG A 338 5.28 15.46 4.33
N THR A 339 5.85 15.04 5.45
CA THR A 339 6.63 13.80 5.59
C THR A 339 5.79 12.66 6.18
N PHE A 340 4.57 12.97 6.64
CA PHE A 340 3.66 12.04 7.28
C PHE A 340 2.65 11.48 6.26
N PHE A 341 2.30 10.21 6.43
CA PHE A 341 1.15 9.57 5.81
C PHE A 341 0.50 8.65 6.85
N GLU A 342 -0.71 8.15 6.60
CA GLU A 342 -1.38 7.25 7.53
C GLU A 342 -2.09 6.15 6.77
N LEU A 343 -1.74 4.89 7.07
CA LEU A 343 -2.49 3.71 6.63
C LEU A 343 -3.49 3.32 7.73
N VAL A 344 -4.77 3.43 7.43
CA VAL A 344 -5.88 3.15 8.34
C VAL A 344 -6.77 2.07 7.74
N ARG A 345 -7.28 1.16 8.58
CA ARG A 345 -8.40 0.27 8.19
C ARG A 345 -9.67 0.79 8.82
N PHE A 346 -10.62 1.24 8.01
CA PHE A 346 -11.95 1.61 8.47
C PHE A 346 -12.81 0.35 8.54
N ASP A 347 -13.43 0.11 9.68
CA ASP A 347 -14.33 -1.04 9.88
C ASP A 347 -15.77 -0.52 9.82
N LEU A 348 -16.52 -1.03 8.84
CA LEU A 348 -17.90 -0.63 8.56
C LEU A 348 -18.85 -1.83 8.67
N VAL A 349 -20.10 -1.55 8.95
CA VAL A 349 -21.19 -2.54 8.93
C VAL A 349 -22.33 -2.04 8.06
N LEU A 350 -23.17 -2.97 7.60
CA LEU A 350 -24.32 -2.69 6.76
C LEU A 350 -25.61 -3.06 7.50
N ASP A 351 -26.66 -2.28 7.33
CA ASP A 351 -28.03 -2.74 7.63
C ASP A 351 -28.63 -3.53 6.45
N GLU A 352 -29.80 -4.13 6.68
CA GLU A 352 -30.50 -4.93 5.69
C GLU A 352 -30.73 -4.19 4.36
N ASP A 353 -30.80 -2.87 4.34
CA ASP A 353 -31.02 -2.04 3.15
C ASP A 353 -29.70 -1.55 2.52
N LEU A 354 -28.56 -2.09 2.94
CA LEU A 354 -27.21 -1.67 2.53
C LEU A 354 -26.89 -0.21 2.88
N ASN A 355 -27.51 0.35 3.92
CA ASN A 355 -27.01 1.59 4.52
C ASN A 355 -25.72 1.28 5.28
N VAL A 356 -24.76 2.21 5.17
CA VAL A 356 -23.40 2.04 5.67
C VAL A 356 -23.26 2.74 7.01
N TYR A 357 -22.68 2.04 7.98
CA TYR A 357 -22.37 2.57 9.31
C TYR A 357 -20.90 2.34 9.64
N MET A 358 -20.18 3.41 9.95
CA MET A 358 -18.80 3.39 10.38
C MET A 358 -18.71 3.07 11.85
N MET A 359 -17.95 2.02 12.20
CA MET A 359 -17.85 1.53 13.57
C MET A 359 -16.54 1.92 14.24
N GLU A 360 -15.43 1.89 13.51
CA GLU A 360 -14.11 2.27 13.99
C GLU A 360 -13.13 2.52 12.83
N ALA A 361 -12.01 3.14 13.16
CA ALA A 361 -10.88 3.32 12.27
C ALA A 361 -9.62 2.88 13.01
N ASN A 362 -8.94 1.86 12.48
CA ASN A 362 -7.82 1.21 13.14
C ASN A 362 -6.49 1.79 12.67
N MET A 363 -5.78 2.48 13.59
CA MET A 363 -4.36 2.84 13.43
C MET A 363 -3.53 1.57 13.41
N SER A 364 -2.51 1.51 12.55
CA SER A 364 -1.63 0.33 12.45
C SER A 364 -2.43 -0.96 12.33
N PRO A 365 -3.29 -1.08 11.30
CA PRO A 365 -4.21 -2.19 11.19
C PRO A 365 -3.48 -3.53 11.28
N ASN A 366 -4.14 -4.55 11.83
CA ASN A 366 -3.53 -5.88 11.90
C ASN A 366 -3.31 -6.41 10.49
N LEU A 367 -2.04 -6.55 10.11
CA LEU A 367 -1.58 -7.09 8.83
C LEU A 367 -0.94 -8.48 9.02
N SER A 368 -1.19 -9.17 10.13
CA SER A 368 -0.67 -10.50 10.37
C SER A 368 -1.50 -11.57 9.67
N SER A 369 -0.86 -12.38 8.84
CA SER A 369 -1.46 -13.59 8.25
C SER A 369 -1.21 -14.85 9.06
N ALA A 370 -0.76 -14.74 10.33
CA ALA A 370 -0.42 -15.92 11.14
C ALA A 370 -1.64 -16.78 11.44
N HIS A 371 -2.76 -16.14 11.80
CA HIS A 371 -4.02 -16.84 12.09
C HIS A 371 -4.77 -17.23 10.81
N TYR A 372 -4.77 -16.36 9.79
CA TYR A 372 -5.34 -16.64 8.46
C TYR A 372 -4.29 -16.46 7.34
N PRO A 373 -3.53 -17.53 7.02
CA PRO A 373 -2.52 -17.48 5.96
C PRO A 373 -2.99 -16.99 4.59
N PRO A 374 -4.23 -17.30 4.12
CA PRO A 374 -4.72 -16.80 2.82
C PRO A 374 -4.72 -15.27 2.69
N ASN A 375 -4.82 -14.52 3.80
CA ASN A 375 -4.83 -13.05 3.76
C ASN A 375 -3.43 -12.44 3.49
N GLN A 376 -2.37 -13.24 3.45
CA GLN A 376 -1.00 -12.75 3.21
C GLN A 376 -0.90 -11.89 1.95
N LEU A 377 -1.51 -12.33 0.85
CA LEU A 377 -1.42 -11.61 -0.43
C LEU A 377 -2.08 -10.23 -0.34
N LEU A 378 -3.27 -10.15 0.25
CA LEU A 378 -3.98 -8.90 0.50
C LEU A 378 -3.09 -7.92 1.28
N TYR A 379 -2.50 -8.35 2.39
CA TYR A 379 -1.68 -7.47 3.22
C TYR A 379 -0.41 -7.01 2.50
N GLU A 380 0.28 -7.90 1.79
CA GLU A 380 1.47 -7.54 1.01
C GLU A 380 1.15 -6.57 -0.13
N GLN A 381 0.01 -6.76 -0.83
CA GLN A 381 -0.43 -5.83 -1.87
C GLN A 381 -0.81 -4.47 -1.30
N VAL A 382 -1.56 -4.41 -0.18
CA VAL A 382 -1.90 -3.14 0.50
C VAL A 382 -0.62 -2.37 0.86
N ILE A 383 0.36 -3.04 1.47
CA ILE A 383 1.64 -2.41 1.85
C ILE A 383 2.40 -1.93 0.62
N PHE A 384 2.56 -2.79 -0.41
CA PHE A 384 3.29 -2.45 -1.62
C PHE A 384 2.67 -1.26 -2.36
N ASN A 385 1.34 -1.27 -2.55
CA ASN A 385 0.61 -0.18 -3.18
C ASN A 385 0.70 1.10 -2.34
N THR A 386 0.68 1.00 -1.00
CA THR A 386 0.83 2.16 -0.10
C THR A 386 2.21 2.79 -0.31
N PHE A 387 3.27 1.98 -0.35
CA PHE A 387 4.62 2.46 -0.59
C PHE A 387 4.78 3.10 -1.97
N ALA A 388 4.13 2.57 -3.01
CA ALA A 388 4.13 3.21 -4.32
C ALA A 388 3.45 4.59 -4.25
N LEU A 389 2.26 4.65 -3.68
CA LEU A 389 1.45 5.87 -3.54
C LEU A 389 2.23 7.00 -2.83
N VAL A 390 2.89 6.71 -1.70
CA VAL A 390 3.62 7.72 -0.91
C VAL A 390 5.07 7.97 -1.38
N GLY A 391 5.48 7.34 -2.48
CA GLY A 391 6.78 7.55 -3.12
C GLY A 391 7.97 6.85 -2.43
N ILE A 392 7.70 5.79 -1.67
CA ILE A 392 8.71 4.89 -1.07
C ILE A 392 9.14 3.84 -2.10
N ALA A 393 8.18 3.18 -2.77
CA ALA A 393 8.46 2.25 -3.86
C ALA A 393 8.60 3.04 -5.17
N LYS A 394 9.81 3.55 -5.43
CA LYS A 394 10.11 4.32 -6.64
C LYS A 394 10.40 3.39 -7.83
N ARG A 395 10.02 3.83 -9.04
CA ARG A 395 10.30 3.11 -10.29
C ARG A 395 11.79 3.13 -10.65
N THR A 396 12.48 4.20 -10.26
CA THR A 396 13.92 4.35 -10.44
C THR A 396 14.65 3.86 -9.20
N ARG A 397 15.68 3.04 -9.39
CA ARG A 397 16.56 2.62 -8.29
C ARG A 397 17.34 3.82 -7.78
N LYS A 398 17.16 4.19 -6.52
CA LYS A 398 17.84 5.29 -5.86
C LYS A 398 18.55 4.79 -4.59
N GLU A 399 19.66 5.42 -4.26
CA GLU A 399 20.44 5.12 -3.05
C GLU A 399 19.74 5.65 -1.78
N SER A 400 18.88 6.67 -1.93
CA SER A 400 18.09 7.29 -0.87
C SER A 400 16.82 7.93 -1.46
N LEU A 401 15.85 8.28 -0.61
CA LEU A 401 14.70 9.10 -1.01
C LEU A 401 15.07 10.58 -1.26
N LYS A 402 16.31 11.00 -0.98
CA LYS A 402 16.86 12.34 -1.28
C LYS A 402 16.76 12.71 -2.76
N ILE A 403 16.70 14.02 -3.02
CA ILE A 403 16.80 14.57 -4.37
C ILE A 403 18.28 14.54 -4.75
N SER A 404 18.64 13.62 -5.66
CA SER A 404 20.00 13.42 -6.16
C SER A 404 20.34 14.41 -7.27
N ASN A 405 19.50 14.50 -8.31
CA ASN A 405 19.77 15.24 -9.53
C ASN A 405 18.49 15.86 -10.10
N LYS A 406 18.54 17.17 -10.40
CA LYS A 406 17.41 17.90 -11.02
C LYS A 406 16.96 17.28 -12.34
N LYS A 407 17.88 16.76 -13.17
CA LYS A 407 17.52 16.10 -14.44
C LYS A 407 16.75 14.80 -14.21
N GLU A 408 17.08 14.08 -13.14
CA GLU A 408 16.38 12.85 -12.76
C GLU A 408 14.99 13.16 -12.20
N GLU A 409 14.86 14.22 -11.40
CA GLU A 409 13.56 14.70 -10.92
C GLU A 409 12.67 15.15 -12.10
N GLU A 410 13.22 15.93 -13.04
CA GLU A 410 12.49 16.43 -14.21
C GLU A 410 12.05 15.32 -15.19
N MET A 411 12.70 14.14 -15.14
CA MET A 411 12.27 12.94 -15.86
C MET A 411 10.98 12.36 -15.29
N GLU A 412 10.86 12.31 -13.96
CA GLU A 412 9.63 11.85 -13.29
C GLU A 412 8.53 12.92 -13.36
N ILE A 413 8.89 14.18 -13.13
CA ILE A 413 7.96 15.30 -13.06
C ILE A 413 8.62 16.65 -13.32
N ALA A 414 8.08 17.39 -14.30
CA ALA A 414 8.48 18.75 -14.61
C ALA A 414 7.32 19.74 -14.47
N ASN A 415 7.60 21.04 -14.56
CA ASN A 415 6.57 22.08 -14.45
C ASN A 415 5.43 21.91 -15.45
N LYS A 416 5.74 21.45 -16.68
CA LYS A 416 4.73 21.17 -17.72
C LYS A 416 3.70 20.12 -17.28
N ASN A 417 4.08 19.22 -16.38
CA ASN A 417 3.20 18.18 -15.87
C ASN A 417 2.24 18.70 -14.80
N ILE A 418 2.52 19.83 -14.14
CA ILE A 418 1.70 20.36 -13.03
C ILE A 418 0.95 21.65 -13.36
N VAL A 419 1.25 22.33 -14.47
CA VAL A 419 0.42 23.47 -14.91
C VAL A 419 -0.94 23.01 -15.44
N VAL A 420 -1.95 23.87 -15.30
CA VAL A 420 -3.35 23.65 -15.71
C VAL A 420 -3.99 24.96 -16.19
N LEU A 421 -5.16 24.88 -16.83
CA LEU A 421 -6.02 26.03 -17.17
C LEU A 421 -5.29 27.14 -17.97
N PRO A 422 -4.67 26.83 -19.13
CA PRO A 422 -3.86 27.80 -19.85
C PRO A 422 -4.63 29.06 -20.30
N GLU A 423 -5.90 28.93 -20.68
CA GLU A 423 -6.76 30.04 -21.10
C GLU A 423 -7.06 31.01 -19.95
N LEU A 424 -7.21 30.48 -18.74
CA LEU A 424 -7.35 31.28 -17.52
C LEU A 424 -6.04 31.98 -17.20
N CYS A 425 -4.93 31.23 -17.19
CA CYS A 425 -3.63 31.78 -16.85
C CYS A 425 -3.13 32.84 -17.82
N LYS A 426 -3.51 32.75 -19.10
CA LYS A 426 -3.25 33.81 -20.09
C LYS A 426 -3.93 35.14 -19.73
N LYS A 427 -5.09 35.11 -19.06
CA LYS A 427 -5.86 36.30 -18.65
C LYS A 427 -5.46 36.84 -17.28
N CYS A 428 -4.60 36.13 -16.55
CA CYS A 428 -4.21 36.52 -15.21
C CYS A 428 -3.16 37.63 -15.21
N ASP A 429 -2.40 37.84 -16.30
CA ASP A 429 -1.38 38.90 -16.42
C ASP A 429 -0.43 39.02 -15.19
N ASN A 430 -0.10 37.87 -14.57
CA ASN A 430 0.69 37.76 -13.33
C ASN A 430 0.06 38.38 -12.05
N ASP A 431 -1.24 38.65 -12.05
CA ASP A 431 -2.01 38.98 -10.85
C ASP A 431 -2.21 37.72 -9.99
N CYS A 432 -1.35 37.57 -8.99
CA CYS A 432 -1.39 36.45 -8.05
C CYS A 432 -2.36 36.66 -6.86
N PHE A 433 -3.03 37.81 -6.76
CA PHE A 433 -4.00 38.07 -5.69
C PHE A 433 -5.34 37.39 -5.96
N ARG A 434 -5.69 37.22 -7.23
CA ARG A 434 -6.87 36.44 -7.64
C ARG A 434 -6.66 34.96 -7.33
N VAL A 435 -7.59 34.37 -6.57
CA VAL A 435 -7.52 32.97 -6.12
C VAL A 435 -7.35 32.02 -7.30
N GLU A 436 -8.11 32.23 -8.36
CA GLU A 436 -8.08 31.42 -9.58
C GLU A 436 -6.73 31.49 -10.33
N CYS A 437 -5.96 32.56 -10.14
CA CYS A 437 -4.65 32.75 -10.75
C CYS A 437 -3.51 32.13 -9.94
N GLN A 438 -3.74 31.72 -8.69
CA GLN A 438 -2.73 31.06 -7.85
C GLN A 438 -2.28 29.69 -8.40
N LEU A 439 -3.08 29.08 -9.29
CA LEU A 439 -2.73 27.86 -10.01
C LEU A 439 -1.89 28.09 -11.28
N CYS A 440 -1.56 29.34 -11.58
CA CYS A 440 -0.71 29.69 -12.72
C CYS A 440 0.76 29.66 -12.32
N ARG A 441 1.60 29.14 -13.21
CA ARG A 441 3.04 28.93 -12.95
C ARG A 441 3.78 30.15 -12.37
N PRO A 442 3.55 31.39 -12.87
CA PRO A 442 4.21 32.58 -12.32
C PRO A 442 3.86 32.84 -10.84
N CYS A 443 2.70 32.38 -10.38
CA CYS A 443 2.21 32.56 -9.01
C CYS A 443 2.53 31.39 -8.08
N PHE A 444 3.23 30.36 -8.56
CA PHE A 444 3.58 29.21 -7.71
C PHE A 444 4.55 29.63 -6.60
N THR A 445 4.07 29.51 -5.36
CA THR A 445 4.96 29.42 -4.20
C THR A 445 5.70 28.08 -4.19
N SER A 446 6.82 27.98 -3.47
CA SER A 446 7.53 26.71 -3.27
C SER A 446 6.61 25.62 -2.71
N GLU A 447 5.70 26.01 -1.81
CA GLU A 447 4.71 25.11 -1.23
C GLU A 447 3.65 24.67 -2.24
N THR A 448 3.11 25.58 -3.05
CA THR A 448 2.16 25.24 -4.11
C THR A 448 2.79 24.26 -5.09
N LYS A 449 4.03 24.54 -5.54
CA LYS A 449 4.77 23.64 -6.41
C LYS A 449 4.91 22.25 -5.77
N LEU A 450 5.27 22.17 -4.49
CA LEU A 450 5.40 20.89 -3.77
C LEU A 450 4.06 20.14 -3.70
N ILE A 451 2.95 20.81 -3.34
CA ILE A 451 1.60 20.21 -3.30
C ILE A 451 1.25 19.60 -4.65
N LEU A 452 1.40 20.36 -5.73
CA LEU A 452 1.01 19.93 -7.07
C LEU A 452 1.92 18.81 -7.59
N THR A 453 3.22 18.89 -7.30
CA THR A 453 4.19 17.82 -7.59
C THR A 453 3.80 16.52 -6.88
N GLN A 454 3.56 16.57 -5.58
CA GLN A 454 3.17 15.39 -4.79
C GLN A 454 1.83 14.81 -5.28
N SER A 455 0.86 15.68 -5.59
CA SER A 455 -0.46 15.25 -6.06
C SER A 455 -0.41 14.59 -7.44
N TYR A 456 0.44 15.11 -8.33
CA TYR A 456 0.68 14.47 -9.62
C TYR A 456 1.36 13.11 -9.47
N LEU A 457 2.43 13.01 -8.66
CA LEU A 457 3.15 11.76 -8.43
C LEU A 457 2.26 10.70 -7.77
N GLU A 458 1.47 11.07 -6.78
CA GLU A 458 0.49 10.18 -6.16
C GLU A 458 -0.50 9.65 -7.19
N HIS A 459 -1.03 10.52 -8.06
CA HIS A 459 -1.91 10.08 -9.12
C HIS A 459 -1.21 9.07 -10.05
N GLN A 460 0.03 9.34 -10.47
CA GLN A 460 0.79 8.42 -11.34
C GLN A 460 1.15 7.09 -10.66
N ASN A 461 1.34 7.10 -9.34
CA ASN A 461 1.80 5.96 -8.55
C ASN A 461 0.69 5.28 -7.74
N ARG A 462 -0.58 5.65 -7.95
CA ARG A 462 -1.70 5.15 -7.14
C ARG A 462 -1.92 3.65 -7.23
N MET A 463 -1.52 3.00 -8.34
CA MET A 463 -1.74 1.57 -8.54
C MET A 463 -3.23 1.22 -8.30
N ASP A 464 -3.54 0.27 -7.41
CA ASP A 464 -4.92 -0.11 -7.08
C ASP A 464 -5.61 0.84 -6.07
N PHE A 465 -4.98 1.97 -5.71
CA PHE A 465 -5.65 3.02 -4.94
C PHE A 465 -6.52 3.91 -5.83
N GLN A 466 -7.70 4.26 -5.33
CA GLN A 466 -8.51 5.34 -5.86
C GLN A 466 -8.51 6.53 -4.92
N ARG A 467 -8.38 7.74 -5.47
CA ARG A 467 -8.60 8.98 -4.73
C ARG A 467 -10.09 9.11 -4.37
N ILE A 468 -10.38 9.35 -3.10
CA ILE A 468 -11.72 9.72 -2.63
C ILE A 468 -11.78 11.17 -2.15
N PHE A 469 -10.64 11.77 -1.82
CA PHE A 469 -10.52 13.21 -1.60
C PHE A 469 -9.19 13.74 -2.16
N PRO A 470 -9.15 14.86 -2.90
CA PRO A 470 -10.25 15.58 -3.53
C PRO A 470 -11.30 14.68 -4.22
N PRO A 471 -12.60 14.99 -4.07
CA PRO A 471 -13.68 14.12 -4.57
C PRO A 471 -13.65 13.99 -6.09
N PRO A 472 -14.32 12.97 -6.66
CA PRO A 472 -14.45 12.83 -8.10
C PRO A 472 -15.04 14.09 -8.74
N ILE A 473 -14.39 14.61 -9.78
CA ILE A 473 -14.73 15.90 -10.38
C ILE A 473 -16.09 15.83 -11.09
N THR A 474 -17.04 16.67 -10.66
CA THR A 474 -18.33 16.88 -11.32
C THR A 474 -18.51 18.33 -11.77
N ARG A 475 -19.46 18.59 -12.69
CA ARG A 475 -19.73 19.93 -13.22
C ARG A 475 -20.31 20.89 -12.16
N ASP A 476 -21.09 20.36 -11.23
CA ASP A 476 -21.87 21.14 -10.25
C ASP A 476 -21.27 21.12 -8.82
N MET A 477 -19.96 20.92 -8.69
CA MET A 477 -19.31 20.86 -7.38
C MET A 477 -19.36 22.20 -6.64
N MET A 478 -19.90 22.19 -5.43
CA MET A 478 -19.84 23.33 -4.51
C MET A 478 -18.55 23.28 -3.67
N LEU A 479 -17.64 24.23 -3.91
CA LEU A 479 -16.34 24.29 -3.23
C LEU A 479 -16.32 25.12 -1.93
N LYS A 480 -17.40 25.85 -1.65
CA LYS A 480 -17.44 26.86 -0.57
C LYS A 480 -17.21 26.30 0.84
N ASN A 481 -17.47 25.01 1.05
CA ASN A 481 -17.35 24.37 2.36
C ASN A 481 -15.93 23.85 2.66
N TYR A 482 -14.98 24.03 1.75
CA TYR A 482 -13.60 23.55 1.91
C TYR A 482 -12.64 24.69 2.23
N THR A 483 -11.50 24.35 2.85
CA THR A 483 -10.39 25.29 3.03
C THR A 483 -9.89 25.80 1.67
N LEU A 484 -9.33 27.02 1.62
CA LEU A 484 -8.80 27.59 0.38
C LEU A 484 -7.82 26.65 -0.34
N ARG A 485 -6.94 25.96 0.39
CA ARG A 485 -6.00 24.99 -0.17
C ARG A 485 -6.70 23.78 -0.79
N ASN A 486 -7.74 23.26 -0.14
CA ASN A 486 -8.56 22.19 -0.70
C ASN A 486 -9.31 22.67 -1.96
N GLN A 487 -9.85 23.89 -1.95
CA GLN A 487 -10.51 24.47 -3.13
C GLN A 487 -9.54 24.60 -4.31
N LEU A 488 -8.34 25.11 -4.08
CA LEU A 488 -7.29 25.22 -5.09
C LEU A 488 -6.86 23.85 -5.63
N LEU A 489 -6.67 22.86 -4.75
CA LEU A 489 -6.30 21.52 -5.18
C LEU A 489 -7.43 20.85 -5.99
N ILE A 490 -8.69 20.99 -5.58
CA ILE A 490 -9.84 20.51 -6.35
C ILE A 490 -9.88 21.20 -7.72
N ARG A 491 -9.70 22.52 -7.77
CA ARG A 491 -9.67 23.28 -9.02
C ARG A 491 -8.51 22.87 -9.92
N TRP A 492 -7.37 22.50 -9.34
CA TRP A 492 -6.25 21.92 -10.08
C TRP A 492 -6.62 20.57 -10.71
N TYR A 493 -7.25 19.67 -9.94
CA TYR A 493 -7.74 18.40 -10.46
C TYR A 493 -8.83 18.58 -11.53
N GLN A 494 -9.68 19.60 -11.42
CA GLN A 494 -10.62 19.97 -12.51
C GLN A 494 -9.87 20.28 -13.80
N GLY A 495 -8.85 21.16 -13.73
CA GLY A 495 -8.04 21.48 -14.90
C GLY A 495 -7.26 20.29 -15.47
N LYS A 496 -6.91 19.28 -14.65
CA LYS A 496 -6.36 18.00 -15.14
C LYS A 496 -7.42 17.12 -15.80
N CYS A 497 -8.58 16.98 -15.18
CA CYS A 497 -9.73 16.22 -15.66
C CYS A 497 -10.29 16.74 -17.00
N ASP A 498 -10.21 18.06 -17.24
CA ASP A 498 -10.61 18.69 -18.51
C ASP A 498 -9.72 18.22 -19.68
N VAL A 499 -8.45 17.93 -19.42
CA VAL A 499 -7.48 17.46 -20.42
C VAL A 499 -7.48 15.93 -20.53
N ASP A 500 -7.55 15.23 -19.40
CA ASP A 500 -7.49 13.78 -19.31
C ASP A 500 -8.50 13.26 -18.28
N LYS A 501 -9.50 12.51 -18.76
CA LYS A 501 -10.60 11.97 -17.95
C LYS A 501 -10.14 11.05 -16.82
N THR A 502 -8.96 10.45 -16.91
CA THR A 502 -8.43 9.58 -15.85
C THR A 502 -8.15 10.35 -14.55
N TRP A 503 -8.04 11.68 -14.60
CA TRP A 503 -7.84 12.55 -13.43
C TRP A 503 -9.14 12.92 -12.71
N CYS A 504 -10.30 12.67 -13.34
CA CYS A 504 -11.59 13.02 -12.77
C CYS A 504 -11.93 12.17 -11.54
N SER A 505 -11.54 10.89 -11.53
CA SER A 505 -11.81 9.93 -10.44
C SER A 505 -10.65 9.74 -9.50
#